data_AF-A0A2T0XZ84-F1
#
_entry.id   AF-A0A2T0XZ84-F1
#
_cell.length_a   1.000
_cell.length_b   1.000
_cell.length_c   1.000
_cell.angle_alpha   90.00
_cell.angle_beta   90.00
_cell.angle_gamma   90.00
#
_symmetry.space_group_name_H-M   'P 1'
#
loop_
_entity.id
_entity.type
_entity.pdbx_description
1 polymer ?
#
loop_
_entity_poly.entity_id
_entity_poly.type
_entity_poly.pdbx_seq_one_letter_code
_entity_poly.pdbx_strand_id
1 'polypeptide(L)'
;MRSPLSRTTALAAAGVLTLSLAACGGSDESAQAFCDSFTSVDDLTSDLQGIDPSDPDAAIATLEDLTAQVEAIEAPEEVADSYAVVTSAFRSFTDTVSAALADPENADPAALTEATGSFTSEEFSGAIAELDEFSAANCS
;
A
#
# COMPACT_ATOMS: atom_id res chain seq x y z
N MET A 1 -34.36 42.27 33.83
CA MET A 1 -35.79 41.89 33.67
C MET A 1 -35.99 41.34 32.26
N ARG A 2 -36.56 40.14 32.18
CA ARG A 2 -37.17 39.46 31.02
C ARG A 2 -36.26 38.75 30.00
N SER A 3 -36.03 37.47 30.28
CA SER A 3 -35.78 36.35 29.35
C SER A 3 -36.86 36.26 28.25
N PRO A 4 -36.65 35.53 27.12
CA PRO A 4 -36.73 34.06 27.15
C PRO A 4 -35.80 33.27 26.18
N LEU A 5 -35.55 32.03 26.60
CA LEU A 5 -34.97 30.90 25.87
C LEU A 5 -35.78 30.52 24.61
N SER A 6 -35.07 30.08 23.56
CA SER A 6 -35.53 29.22 22.44
C SER A 6 -34.39 29.16 21.41
N ARG A 7 -33.95 28.06 20.79
CA ARG A 7 -34.44 26.69 20.62
C ARG A 7 -33.24 25.79 20.30
N THR A 8 -33.23 24.62 20.90
CA THR A 8 -32.55 23.41 20.45
C THR A 8 -32.73 23.17 18.95
N THR A 9 -31.63 22.98 18.21
CA THR A 9 -31.65 22.30 16.90
C THR A 9 -30.60 21.21 16.95
N ALA A 10 -31.05 19.99 17.17
CA ALA A 10 -30.26 18.78 16.97
C ALA A 10 -30.06 18.60 15.46
N LEU A 11 -28.84 18.76 14.99
CA LEU A 11 -28.44 18.35 13.64
C LEU A 11 -28.07 16.86 13.69
N ALA A 12 -29.11 16.02 13.62
CA ALA A 12 -28.98 14.64 13.21
C ALA A 12 -28.92 14.62 11.67
N ALA A 13 -27.72 14.75 11.11
CA ALA A 13 -27.49 14.48 9.70
C ALA A 13 -27.10 13.00 9.56
N ALA A 14 -28.11 12.13 9.58
CA ALA A 14 -27.99 10.78 9.03
C ALA A 14 -27.95 10.92 7.51
N GLY A 15 -26.75 11.11 6.96
CA GLY A 15 -26.48 11.05 5.53
C GLY A 15 -26.61 9.61 5.07
N VAL A 16 -27.77 9.28 4.50
CA VAL A 16 -28.00 8.03 3.79
C VAL A 16 -27.12 8.04 2.54
N LEU A 17 -25.97 7.37 2.62
CA LEU A 17 -25.16 7.01 1.46
C LEU A 17 -25.94 5.97 0.63
N THR A 18 -26.82 6.47 -0.23
CA THR A 18 -27.37 5.71 -1.35
C THR A 18 -26.28 5.59 -2.40
N LEU A 19 -25.28 4.73 -2.16
CA LEU A 19 -24.39 4.28 -3.23
C LEU A 19 -25.25 3.54 -4.24
N SER A 20 -25.39 4.22 -5.38
CA SER A 20 -26.08 3.73 -6.55
C SER A 20 -25.18 2.66 -7.17
N LEU A 21 -25.31 1.43 -6.69
CA LEU A 21 -24.64 0.19 -7.15
C LEU A 21 -25.10 -0.22 -8.57
N ALA A 22 -25.12 0.71 -9.52
CA ALA A 22 -25.53 0.47 -10.89
C ALA A 22 -24.76 1.36 -11.87
N ALA A 23 -23.43 1.25 -11.86
CA ALA A 23 -22.55 1.68 -12.95
C ALA A 23 -21.32 0.77 -13.01
N CYS A 24 -21.58 -0.52 -13.16
CA CYS A 24 -20.64 -1.55 -13.58
C CYS A 24 -20.41 -1.41 -15.10
N GLY A 25 -19.15 -1.59 -15.53
CA GLY A 25 -18.80 -1.72 -16.95
C GLY A 25 -17.41 -1.23 -17.37
N GLY A 26 -16.66 -0.56 -16.48
CA GLY A 26 -15.29 -0.12 -16.77
C GLY A 26 -14.26 -0.42 -15.68
N SER A 27 -14.71 -0.66 -14.44
CA SER A 27 -13.85 -0.89 -13.28
C SER A 27 -13.51 -2.36 -13.02
N ASP A 28 -14.23 -3.30 -13.63
CA ASP A 28 -14.03 -4.74 -13.42
C ASP A 28 -12.72 -5.26 -14.04
N GLU A 29 -12.34 -4.80 -15.24
CA GLU A 29 -11.10 -5.28 -15.90
C GLU A 29 -9.83 -4.83 -15.15
N SER A 30 -9.78 -3.58 -14.70
CA SER A 30 -8.66 -3.05 -13.92
C SER A 30 -8.58 -3.67 -12.52
N ALA A 31 -9.73 -3.88 -11.86
CA ALA A 31 -9.77 -4.54 -10.57
C ALA A 31 -9.29 -6.00 -10.69
N GLN A 32 -9.76 -6.73 -11.70
CA GLN A 32 -9.42 -8.13 -11.88
C GLN A 32 -7.96 -8.32 -12.31
N ALA A 33 -7.43 -7.47 -13.19
CA ALA A 33 -6.00 -7.45 -13.53
C ALA A 33 -5.11 -7.11 -12.32
N PHE A 34 -5.57 -6.20 -11.46
CA PHE A 34 -4.91 -5.91 -10.18
C PHE A 34 -4.91 -7.14 -9.27
N CYS A 35 -6.05 -7.82 -9.10
CA CYS A 35 -6.16 -9.04 -8.30
C CYS A 35 -5.24 -10.18 -8.78
N ASP A 36 -5.19 -10.41 -10.09
CA ASP A 36 -4.31 -11.42 -10.71
C ASP A 36 -2.83 -11.09 -10.48
N SER A 37 -2.47 -9.81 -10.62
CA SER A 37 -1.10 -9.33 -10.41
C SER A 37 -0.71 -9.36 -8.94
N PHE A 38 -1.62 -8.97 -8.04
CA PHE A 38 -1.38 -8.96 -6.59
C PHE A 38 -1.18 -10.38 -6.05
N THR A 39 -1.93 -11.37 -6.55
CA THR A 39 -1.71 -12.79 -6.22
C THR A 39 -0.33 -13.27 -6.69
N SER A 40 0.13 -12.80 -7.85
CA SER A 40 1.46 -13.12 -8.37
C SER A 40 2.59 -12.51 -7.52
N VAL A 41 2.33 -11.40 -6.81
CA VAL A 41 3.28 -10.80 -5.85
C VAL A 41 3.44 -11.68 -4.60
N ASP A 42 2.37 -12.36 -4.16
CA ASP A 42 2.45 -13.30 -3.03
C ASP A 42 3.41 -14.47 -3.37
N ASP A 43 3.36 -14.97 -4.61
CA ASP A 43 4.32 -15.96 -5.11
C ASP A 43 5.77 -15.42 -5.11
N LEU A 44 5.98 -14.14 -5.44
CA LEU A 44 7.31 -13.49 -5.40
C LEU A 44 7.87 -13.34 -3.98
N THR A 45 7.03 -13.22 -2.95
CA THR A 45 7.53 -13.21 -1.56
C THR A 45 8.13 -14.56 -1.15
N SER A 46 7.80 -15.66 -1.83
CA SER A 46 8.49 -16.93 -1.67
C SER A 46 9.91 -16.90 -2.26
N ASP A 47 10.15 -16.12 -3.31
CA ASP A 47 11.48 -15.94 -3.90
C ASP A 47 12.41 -15.12 -2.99
N LEU A 48 11.86 -14.20 -2.17
CA LEU A 48 12.62 -13.51 -1.11
C LEU A 48 13.21 -14.48 -0.07
N GLN A 49 12.56 -15.62 0.17
CA GLN A 49 13.07 -16.66 1.09
C GLN A 49 14.28 -17.41 0.51
N GLY A 50 14.52 -17.29 -0.80
CA GLY A 50 15.66 -17.88 -1.50
C GLY A 50 16.90 -16.99 -1.57
N ILE A 51 16.86 -15.77 -1.01
CA ILE A 51 18.00 -14.84 -1.03
C ILE A 51 19.18 -15.44 -0.25
N ASP A 52 20.33 -15.58 -0.92
CA ASP A 52 21.59 -15.95 -0.27
C ASP A 52 22.22 -14.69 0.36
N PRO A 53 22.31 -14.60 1.70
CA PRO A 53 22.94 -13.46 2.37
C PRO A 53 24.46 -13.37 2.13
N SER A 54 25.06 -14.39 1.50
CA SER A 54 26.46 -14.42 1.10
C SER A 54 26.70 -13.72 -0.24
N ASP A 55 25.64 -13.41 -1.00
CA ASP A 55 25.68 -12.73 -2.30
C ASP A 55 24.81 -11.45 -2.26
N PRO A 56 25.37 -10.32 -1.80
CA PRO A 56 24.63 -9.07 -1.67
C PRO A 56 24.18 -8.52 -3.02
N ASP A 57 24.92 -8.77 -4.11
CA ASP A 57 24.54 -8.32 -5.46
C ASP A 57 23.29 -9.05 -5.94
N ALA A 58 23.22 -10.38 -5.71
CA ALA A 58 22.01 -11.16 -6.01
C ALA A 58 20.82 -10.73 -5.15
N ALA A 59 21.05 -10.43 -3.86
CA ALA A 59 20.00 -9.94 -2.96
C ALA A 59 19.41 -8.60 -3.43
N ILE A 60 20.27 -7.65 -3.81
CA ILE A 60 19.88 -6.34 -4.36
C ILE A 60 19.07 -6.54 -5.64
N ALA A 61 19.55 -7.38 -6.57
CA ALA A 61 18.87 -7.62 -7.83
C ALA A 61 17.45 -8.19 -7.62
N THR A 62 17.27 -9.14 -6.69
CA THR A 62 15.96 -9.70 -6.36
C THR A 62 15.02 -8.67 -5.73
N LEU A 63 15.53 -7.82 -4.82
CA LEU A 63 14.72 -6.77 -4.19
C LEU A 63 14.28 -5.70 -5.21
N GLU A 64 15.18 -5.28 -6.09
CA GLU A 64 14.88 -4.33 -7.17
C GLU A 64 13.88 -4.91 -8.17
N ASP A 65 14.06 -6.17 -8.57
CA ASP A 65 13.14 -6.84 -9.50
C ASP A 65 11.73 -6.98 -8.89
N LEU A 66 11.63 -7.42 -7.64
CA LEU A 66 10.35 -7.50 -6.93
C LEU A 66 9.69 -6.13 -6.79
N THR A 67 10.47 -5.10 -6.44
CA THR A 67 9.97 -3.72 -6.33
C THR A 67 9.46 -3.23 -7.67
N ALA A 68 10.20 -3.46 -8.77
CA ALA A 68 9.79 -3.07 -10.11
C ALA A 68 8.54 -3.83 -10.58
N GLN A 69 8.41 -5.12 -10.23
CA GLN A 69 7.21 -5.90 -10.53
C GLN A 69 5.99 -5.36 -9.80
N VAL A 70 6.12 -4.99 -8.53
CA VAL A 70 5.07 -4.33 -7.75
C VAL A 70 4.73 -2.96 -8.36
N GLU A 71 5.72 -2.10 -8.62
CA GLU A 71 5.48 -0.78 -9.23
C GLU A 71 4.84 -0.83 -10.63
N ALA A 72 5.02 -1.93 -11.36
CA ALA A 72 4.42 -2.13 -12.67
C ALA A 72 2.92 -2.45 -12.64
N ILE A 73 2.36 -2.79 -11.47
CA ILE A 73 0.93 -3.08 -11.33
C ILE A 73 0.15 -1.76 -11.35
N GLU A 74 -0.76 -1.62 -12.31
CA GLU A 74 -1.72 -0.52 -12.31
C GLU A 74 -2.80 -0.76 -11.26
N ALA A 75 -2.80 0.05 -10.21
CA ALA A 75 -3.85 0.05 -9.21
C ALA A 75 -5.13 0.74 -9.74
N PRO A 76 -6.32 0.21 -9.43
CA PRO A 76 -7.59 0.87 -9.70
C PRO A 76 -7.66 2.24 -9.04
N GLU A 77 -8.31 3.22 -9.68
CA GLU A 77 -8.40 4.61 -9.16
C GLU A 77 -8.93 4.68 -7.71
N GLU A 78 -9.77 3.72 -7.31
CA GLU A 78 -10.35 3.66 -5.96
C GLU A 78 -9.32 3.37 -4.85
N VAL A 79 -8.23 2.66 -5.19
CA VAL A 79 -7.14 2.31 -4.26
C VAL A 79 -5.77 2.79 -4.73
N ALA A 80 -5.71 3.63 -5.78
CA ALA A 80 -4.45 4.07 -6.38
C ALA A 80 -3.58 4.84 -5.39
N ASP A 81 -4.19 5.69 -4.55
CA ASP A 81 -3.48 6.44 -3.51
C ASP A 81 -2.91 5.50 -2.44
N SER A 82 -3.72 4.57 -1.94
CA SER A 82 -3.33 3.56 -0.94
C SER A 82 -2.23 2.65 -1.50
N TYR A 83 -2.36 2.24 -2.76
CA TYR A 83 -1.33 1.47 -3.46
C TYR A 83 -0.03 2.25 -3.59
N ALA A 84 -0.07 3.53 -3.95
CA ALA A 84 1.11 4.38 -4.06
C ALA A 84 1.83 4.54 -2.71
N VAL A 85 1.12 4.59 -1.59
CA VAL A 85 1.74 4.59 -0.25
C VAL A 85 2.53 3.30 -0.03
N VAL A 86 1.92 2.15 -0.33
CA VAL A 86 2.57 0.84 -0.16
C VAL A 86 3.78 0.69 -1.07
N THR A 87 3.66 1.00 -2.37
CA THR A 87 4.77 0.89 -3.33
C THR A 87 5.89 1.87 -3.01
N SER A 88 5.57 3.10 -2.59
CA SER A 88 6.57 4.08 -2.16
C SER A 88 7.33 3.62 -0.91
N ALA A 89 6.65 2.98 0.05
CA ALA A 89 7.31 2.42 1.23
C ALA A 89 8.27 1.27 0.84
N PHE A 90 7.82 0.37 -0.04
CA PHE A 90 8.65 -0.70 -0.58
C PHE A 90 9.86 -0.17 -1.35
N ARG A 91 9.66 0.80 -2.25
CA ARG A 91 10.75 1.45 -3.01
C ARG A 91 11.78 2.08 -2.08
N SER A 92 11.32 2.87 -1.10
CA SER A 92 12.19 3.50 -0.11
C SER A 92 13.02 2.47 0.68
N PHE A 93 12.39 1.37 1.09
CA PHE A 93 13.07 0.28 1.77
C PHE A 93 14.11 -0.40 0.88
N THR A 94 13.73 -0.78 -0.34
CA THR A 94 14.62 -1.42 -1.31
C THR A 94 15.81 -0.52 -1.63
N ASP A 95 15.61 0.77 -1.89
CA ASP A 95 16.68 1.74 -2.15
C ASP A 95 17.63 1.84 -0.94
N THR A 96 17.07 1.90 0.28
CA THR A 96 17.86 2.03 1.51
C THR A 96 18.69 0.77 1.78
N VAL A 97 18.09 -0.41 1.67
CA VAL A 97 18.77 -1.69 1.85
C VAL A 97 19.82 -1.90 0.78
N SER A 98 19.51 -1.57 -0.48
CA SER A 98 20.44 -1.73 -1.59
C SER A 98 21.65 -0.81 -1.45
N ALA A 99 21.44 0.44 -1.02
CA ALA A 99 22.53 1.36 -0.71
C ALA A 99 23.42 0.83 0.43
N ALA A 100 22.81 0.31 1.49
CA ALA A 100 23.53 -0.26 2.63
C ALA A 100 24.34 -1.52 2.27
N LEU A 101 23.82 -2.36 1.37
CA LEU A 101 24.51 -3.55 0.89
C LEU A 101 25.64 -3.21 -0.08
N ALA A 102 25.47 -2.18 -0.93
CA ALA A 102 26.48 -1.72 -1.87
C ALA A 102 27.66 -1.02 -1.20
N ASP A 103 27.42 -0.32 -0.08
CA ASP A 103 28.47 0.36 0.71
C ASP A 103 28.25 0.15 2.23
N PRO A 104 28.58 -1.04 2.76
CA PRO A 104 28.33 -1.37 4.16
C PRO A 104 29.17 -0.57 5.16
N GLU A 105 30.30 0.00 4.73
CA GLU A 105 31.15 0.83 5.60
C GLU A 105 30.53 2.22 5.83
N ASN A 106 29.68 2.69 4.91
CA ASN A 106 29.01 3.99 4.98
C ASN A 106 27.48 3.88 5.10
N ALA A 107 26.96 2.67 5.36
CA ALA A 107 25.53 2.45 5.54
C ALA A 107 24.96 3.36 6.64
N ASP A 108 23.81 3.98 6.37
CA ASP A 108 23.12 4.84 7.32
C ASP A 108 22.10 4.01 8.15
N PRO A 109 22.42 3.68 9.43
CA PRO A 109 21.51 2.91 10.28
C PRO A 109 20.23 3.67 10.64
N ALA A 110 20.25 5.01 10.59
CA ALA A 110 19.06 5.82 10.83
C ALA A 110 18.10 5.71 9.64
N ALA A 111 18.62 5.76 8.41
CA ALA A 111 17.83 5.55 7.20
C ALA A 111 17.19 4.15 7.17
N LEU A 112 17.93 3.09 7.54
CA LEU A 112 17.38 1.73 7.66
C LEU A 112 16.25 1.64 8.70
N THR A 113 16.41 2.33 9.83
CA THR A 113 15.40 2.37 10.88
C THR A 113 14.15 3.13 10.42
N GLU A 114 14.33 4.25 9.71
CA GLU A 114 13.24 5.05 9.13
C GLU A 114 12.48 4.27 8.07
N ALA A 115 13.20 3.64 7.13
CA ALA A 115 12.62 2.78 6.10
C ALA A 115 11.82 1.63 6.71
N THR A 116 12.34 0.97 7.74
CA THR A 116 11.60 -0.07 8.48
C THR A 116 10.39 0.51 9.23
N GLY A 117 10.54 1.71 9.79
CA GLY A 117 9.46 2.42 10.48
C GLY A 117 8.29 2.79 9.56
N SER A 118 8.55 3.03 8.27
CA SER A 118 7.51 3.35 7.27
C SER A 118 6.42 2.27 7.18
N PHE A 119 6.80 0.98 7.25
CA PHE A 119 5.87 -0.16 7.27
C PHE A 119 5.01 -0.25 8.53
N THR A 120 5.42 0.44 9.61
CA THR A 120 4.68 0.47 10.87
C THR A 120 3.90 1.77 11.08
N SER A 121 3.95 2.67 10.09
CA SER A 121 3.23 3.94 10.16
C SER A 121 1.72 3.74 10.10
N GLU A 122 0.98 4.68 10.68
CA GLU A 122 -0.49 4.70 10.61
C GLU A 122 -0.97 4.83 9.15
N GLU A 123 -0.22 5.57 8.33
CA GLU A 123 -0.48 5.76 6.91
C GLU A 123 -0.35 4.45 6.13
N PHE A 124 0.74 3.72 6.31
CA PHE A 124 0.94 2.41 5.69
C PHE A 124 -0.11 1.39 6.16
N SER A 125 -0.38 1.36 7.46
CA SER A 125 -1.39 0.44 8.03
C SER A 125 -2.79 0.73 7.50
N GLY A 126 -3.14 2.01 7.33
CA GLY A 126 -4.40 2.44 6.72
C GLY A 126 -4.48 2.05 5.24
N ALA A 127 -3.41 2.29 4.49
CA ALA A 127 -3.33 1.93 3.07
C ALA A 127 -3.50 0.43 2.84
N ILE A 128 -2.86 -0.42 3.66
CA ILE A 128 -3.05 -1.87 3.61
C ILE A 128 -4.49 -2.27 3.92
N ALA A 129 -5.11 -1.67 4.94
CA ALA A 129 -6.50 -1.97 5.28
C ALA A 129 -7.47 -1.64 4.14
N GLU A 130 -7.25 -0.52 3.44
CA GLU A 130 -8.06 -0.13 2.27
C GLU A 130 -7.86 -1.09 1.09
N LEU A 131 -6.61 -1.52 0.84
CA LEU A 131 -6.30 -2.52 -0.20
C LEU A 131 -6.92 -3.88 0.13
N ASP A 132 -6.90 -4.31 1.38
CA ASP A 132 -7.52 -5.54 1.86
C ASP A 132 -9.04 -5.50 1.71
N GLU A 133 -9.68 -4.39 2.08
CA GLU A 133 -11.12 -4.21 1.92
C GLU A 133 -11.53 -4.23 0.44
N PHE A 134 -10.77 -3.56 -0.43
CA PHE A 134 -10.96 -3.62 -1.87
C PHE A 134 -10.78 -5.03 -2.41
N SER A 135 -9.71 -5.72 -2.03
CA SER A 135 -9.43 -7.08 -2.48
C SER A 135 -10.52 -8.06 -2.05
N ALA A 136 -10.98 -7.98 -0.80
CA ALA A 136 -12.07 -8.81 -0.29
C ALA A 136 -13.40 -8.59 -1.04
N ALA A 137 -13.63 -7.37 -1.53
CA ALA A 137 -14.84 -7.03 -2.27
C ALA A 137 -14.76 -7.38 -3.77
N ASN A 138 -13.57 -7.35 -4.38
CA ASN A 138 -13.41 -7.39 -5.83
C ASN A 138 -12.58 -8.58 -6.36
N CYS A 139 -11.75 -9.21 -5.55
CA CYS A 139 -10.83 -10.29 -5.95
C CYS A 139 -11.36 -11.71 -5.67
N SER A 140 -12.68 -11.90 -5.57
CA SER A 140 -13.34 -13.17 -5.23
C SER A 140 -13.70 -14.04 -6.45
#